data_AF-A0A3T0S1W1-F1
#
_entry.id   AF-A0A3T0S1W1-F1
#
_cell.length_a   1.000
_cell.length_b   1.000
_cell.length_c   1.000
_cell.angle_alpha   90.00
_cell.angle_beta   90.00
_cell.angle_gamma   90.00
#
_symmetry.space_group_name_H-M   'P 1'
#
loop_
_entity.id
_entity.type
_entity.pdbx_description
1 polymer ?
#
loop_
_entity_poly.entity_id
_entity_poly.type
_entity_poly.pdbx_seq_one_letter_code
_entity_poly.pdbx_strand_id
1 'polypeptide(L)'
;MNVFPNFDGLSGVGDLKTVIGAALTIVLIIAVVMIIVSAIIWAIATGTGNTSVAAKARAGVLVALGAAVLAGAAVAWINWLIHLGQQL
;
A
#
# COMPACT_ATOMS: atom_id res chain seq x y z
N MET A 1 -9.08 -27.75 29.16
CA MET A 1 -8.72 -26.35 29.52
C MET A 1 -9.18 -25.47 28.37
N ASN A 2 -10.10 -24.54 28.62
CA ASN A 2 -10.50 -23.53 27.64
C ASN A 2 -9.56 -22.33 27.77
N VAL A 3 -8.51 -22.30 26.95
CA VAL A 3 -7.58 -21.16 26.89
C VAL A 3 -8.08 -20.28 25.75
N PHE A 4 -8.89 -19.28 26.08
CA PHE A 4 -9.30 -18.26 25.12
C PHE A 4 -8.35 -17.07 25.20
N PRO A 5 -7.97 -16.45 24.06
CA PRO A 5 -7.19 -15.22 24.08
C PRO A 5 -7.97 -14.13 24.81
N ASN A 6 -7.39 -13.57 25.87
CA ASN A 6 -7.96 -12.41 26.56
C ASN A 6 -7.54 -11.13 25.83
N PHE A 7 -8.44 -10.57 25.03
CA PHE A 7 -8.22 -9.32 24.30
C PHE A 7 -8.55 -8.07 25.15
N ASP A 8 -9.08 -8.21 26.38
CA ASP A 8 -9.32 -7.07 27.28
C ASP A 8 -8.02 -6.37 27.71
N GLY A 9 -6.88 -7.06 27.60
CA GLY A 9 -5.55 -6.48 27.81
C GLY A 9 -5.04 -5.59 26.66
N LEU A 10 -5.64 -5.68 25.47
CA LEU A 10 -5.29 -4.86 24.30
C LEU A 10 -6.11 -3.56 24.27
N SER A 11 -6.03 -2.78 25.35
CA SER A 11 -6.56 -1.42 25.37
C SER A 11 -5.97 -0.61 24.20
N GLY A 12 -6.83 0.01 23.38
CA GLY A 12 -6.41 0.84 22.25
C GLY A 12 -6.34 0.15 20.88
N VAL A 13 -6.75 -1.12 20.74
CA VAL A 13 -6.73 -1.80 19.42
C VAL A 13 -7.64 -1.11 18.38
N GLY A 14 -8.75 -0.50 18.83
CA GLY A 14 -9.66 0.27 17.98
C GLY A 14 -9.01 1.54 17.43
N ASP A 15 -8.29 2.27 18.28
CA ASP A 15 -7.54 3.46 17.89
C ASP A 15 -6.39 3.09 16.95
N LEU A 16 -5.68 2.00 17.23
CA LEU A 16 -4.60 1.51 16.39
C LEU A 16 -5.11 1.12 15.00
N LYS A 17 -6.27 0.45 14.91
CA LYS A 17 -6.91 0.12 13.63
C LYS A 17 -7.29 1.37 12.84
N THR A 18 -7.78 2.40 13.53
CA THR A 18 -8.13 3.70 12.92
C THR A 18 -6.89 4.39 12.35
N VAL A 19 -5.80 4.45 13.11
CA VAL A 19 -4.53 5.05 12.68
C VAL A 19 -3.93 4.28 11.50
N ILE A 20 -3.93 2.95 11.54
CA ILE A 20 -3.43 2.12 10.43
C ILE A 20 -4.27 2.32 9.16
N GLY A 21 -5.60 2.39 9.29
CA GLY A 21 -6.49 2.66 8.15
C GLY A 21 -6.24 4.05 7.53
N ALA A 22 -6.01 5.07 8.36
CA ALA A 22 -5.65 6.40 7.89
C ALA A 22 -4.28 6.40 7.18
N ALA A 23 -3.27 5.74 7.76
CA ALA A 23 -1.94 5.61 7.17
C ALA A 23 -2.00 4.91 5.81
N LEU A 24 -2.78 3.84 5.67
CA LEU A 24 -3.00 3.16 4.39
C LEU A 24 -3.59 4.11 3.33
N THR A 25 -4.58 4.90 3.72
CA THR A 25 -5.22 5.87 2.81
C THR A 25 -4.20 6.92 2.34
N ILE A 26 -3.36 7.42 3.24
CA ILE A 26 -2.29 8.38 2.92
C ILE A 26 -1.30 7.77 1.92
N VAL A 27 -0.87 6.53 2.16
CA VAL A 27 0.05 5.81 1.26
C VAL A 27 -0.55 5.64 -0.14
N LEU A 28 -1.83 5.25 -0.24
CA LEU A 28 -2.50 5.08 -1.52
C LEU A 28 -2.64 6.42 -2.28
N ILE A 29 -2.99 7.50 -1.59
CA ILE A 29 -3.07 8.84 -2.20
C ILE A 29 -1.70 9.25 -2.76
N ILE A 30 -0.63 9.11 -1.97
CA ILE A 30 0.72 9.44 -2.42
C ILE A 30 1.12 8.58 -3.61
N ALA A 31 0.83 7.28 -3.59
CA ALA A 31 1.14 6.38 -4.70
C ALA A 31 0.45 6.84 -6.00
N VAL A 32 -0.83 7.20 -5.94
CA VAL A 32 -1.58 7.71 -7.10
C VAL A 32 -0.99 9.03 -7.61
N VAL A 33 -0.69 9.98 -6.72
CA VAL A 33 -0.05 11.25 -7.11
C VAL A 33 1.30 10.99 -7.79
N MET A 34 2.12 10.09 -7.25
CA MET A 34 3.42 9.74 -7.84
C MET A 34 3.30 9.05 -9.19
N ILE A 35 2.28 8.20 -9.40
CA ILE A 35 1.97 7.60 -10.71
C ILE A 35 1.64 8.71 -11.72
N ILE A 36 0.78 9.66 -11.35
CA ILE A 36 0.38 10.77 -12.23
C ILE A 36 1.58 11.62 -12.63
N VAL A 37 2.37 12.07 -11.66
CA VAL A 37 3.57 12.88 -11.92
C VAL A 37 4.55 12.13 -12.81
N SER A 38 4.82 10.85 -12.52
CA SER A 38 5.72 10.04 -13.32
C SER A 38 5.20 9.80 -14.74
N ALA A 39 3.89 9.60 -14.92
CA ALA A 39 3.27 9.44 -16.23
C ALA A 39 3.36 10.72 -17.08
N ILE A 40 3.17 11.90 -16.49
CA ILE A 40 3.33 13.19 -17.17
C ILE A 40 4.78 13.38 -17.62
N ILE A 41 5.74 13.18 -16.71
CA ILE A 41 7.18 13.30 -17.04
C ILE A 41 7.55 12.30 -18.14
N TRP A 42 7.03 11.07 -18.05
CA TRP A 42 7.27 10.05 -19.07
C TRP A 42 6.79 10.52 -20.44
N ALA A 43 5.54 11.00 -20.55
CA ALA A 43 4.96 11.47 -21.81
C ALA A 43 5.80 12.60 -22.45
N ILE A 44 6.17 13.62 -21.65
CA ILE A 44 6.97 14.76 -22.11
C ILE A 44 8.37 14.30 -22.55
N ALA A 45 9.01 13.45 -21.76
CA ALA A 45 10.36 12.95 -22.06
C ALA A 45 10.39 12.10 -23.33
N THR A 46 9.36 11.28 -23.58
CA THR A 46 9.22 10.55 -24.86
C THR A 46 8.99 11.49 -26.04
N GLY A 47 8.17 12.54 -25.88
CA GLY A 47 7.90 13.50 -26.96
C GLY A 47 9.11 14.39 -27.30
N THR A 48 9.99 14.65 -26.33
CA THR A 48 11.20 15.48 -26.51
C THR A 48 12.44 14.67 -26.93
N GLY A 49 12.33 13.34 -27.04
CA GLY A 49 13.46 12.46 -27.37
C GLY A 49 14.43 12.22 -26.22
N ASN A 50 14.10 12.63 -24.98
CA ASN A 50 14.95 12.41 -23.81
C ASN A 50 14.72 11.01 -23.20
N THR A 51 15.44 10.03 -23.73
CA THR A 51 15.31 8.62 -23.33
C THR A 51 15.75 8.33 -21.89
N SER A 52 16.72 9.07 -21.35
CA SER A 52 17.21 8.91 -19.97
C SER A 52 16.13 9.29 -18.95
N VAL A 53 15.48 10.43 -19.16
CA VAL A 53 14.37 10.87 -18.29
C VAL A 53 13.14 9.99 -18.48
N ALA A 54 12.84 9.58 -19.71
CA ALA A 54 11.71 8.68 -19.98
C ALA A 54 11.86 7.32 -19.27
N ALA A 55 13.07 6.76 -19.22
CA ALA A 55 13.34 5.50 -18.51
C ALA A 55 13.14 5.64 -16.99
N LYS A 56 13.65 6.73 -16.40
CA LYS A 56 13.45 7.03 -14.96
C LYS A 56 11.98 7.22 -14.62
N ALA A 57 11.23 7.92 -15.47
CA ALA A 57 9.81 8.15 -15.28
C ALA A 57 8.99 6.85 -15.33
N ARG A 58 9.30 5.93 -16.25
CA ARG A 58 8.70 4.58 -16.28
C ARG A 58 8.99 3.81 -14.99
N ALA A 59 10.24 3.82 -14.53
CA ALA A 59 10.60 3.16 -13.27
C ALA A 59 9.82 3.77 -12.08
N GLY A 60 9.64 5.09 -12.06
CA GLY A 60 8.82 5.78 -11.06
C GLY A 60 7.37 5.29 -11.02
N VAL A 61 6.73 5.11 -12.18
CA VAL A 61 5.37 4.52 -12.27
C VAL A 61 5.35 3.10 -11.71
N LEU A 62 6.32 2.26 -12.09
CA LEU A 62 6.38 0.86 -11.64
C LEU A 62 6.60 0.75 -10.13
N VAL A 63 7.47 1.58 -9.56
CA VAL A 63 7.73 1.60 -8.11
C VAL A 63 6.49 2.06 -7.34
N ALA A 64 5.83 3.14 -7.80
CA ALA A 64 4.62 3.63 -7.14
C ALA A 64 3.46 2.63 -7.24
N LEU A 65 3.30 1.96 -8.39
CA LEU A 65 2.34 0.89 -8.56
C LEU A 65 2.65 -0.30 -7.66
N GLY A 66 3.91 -0.73 -7.60
CA GLY A 66 4.37 -1.81 -6.73
C GLY A 66 4.09 -1.52 -5.26
N ALA A 67 4.35 -0.29 -4.80
CA ALA A 67 4.04 0.14 -3.44
C ALA A 67 2.53 0.10 -3.15
N ALA A 68 1.69 0.56 -4.07
CA ALA A 68 0.23 0.51 -3.90
C ALA A 68 -0.30 -0.92 -3.82
N VAL A 69 0.18 -1.80 -4.72
CA VAL A 69 -0.20 -3.22 -4.72
C VAL A 69 0.26 -3.91 -3.44
N LEU A 70 1.51 -3.67 -3.00
CA LEU A 70 2.04 -4.27 -1.78
C LEU A 70 1.26 -3.81 -0.54
N ALA A 71 0.94 -2.51 -0.44
CA ALA A 71 0.15 -1.98 0.67
C ALA A 71 -1.24 -2.60 0.74
N GLY A 72 -1.94 -2.74 -0.41
CA GLY A 72 -3.25 -3.38 -0.46
C GLY A 72 -3.20 -4.89 -0.20
N ALA A 73 -2.23 -5.58 -0.81
CA ALA A 73 -2.05 -7.03 -0.68
C ALA A 73 -1.71 -7.44 0.76
N ALA A 74 -0.91 -6.65 1.48
CA ALA A 74 -0.59 -6.90 2.88
C ALA A 74 -1.85 -6.97 3.76
N VAL A 75 -2.80 -6.06 3.56
CA VAL A 75 -4.07 -6.04 4.31
C VAL A 75 -4.91 -7.28 3.99
N ALA A 76 -5.06 -7.61 2.70
CA ALA A 76 -5.79 -8.79 2.27
C ALA A 76 -5.19 -10.08 2.83
N TRP A 77 -3.85 -10.19 2.82
CA TRP A 77 -3.14 -11.34 3.34
C TRP A 77 -3.34 -11.49 4.86
N ILE A 78 -3.16 -10.41 5.64
CA ILE A 78 -3.37 -10.47 7.09
C ILE A 78 -4.80 -10.90 7.43
N ASN A 79 -5.80 -10.36 6.72
CA ASN A 79 -7.20 -10.75 6.92
C ASN A 79 -7.43 -12.24 6.61
N TRP A 80 -6.79 -12.77 5.56
CA TRP A 80 -6.85 -14.18 5.23
C TRP A 80 -6.23 -15.07 6.30
N LEU A 81 -5.06 -14.69 6.84
CA LEU A 81 -4.40 -15.44 7.93
C LEU A 81 -5.24 -15.47 9.21
N ILE A 82 -5.88 -14.34 9.55
CA ILE A 82 -6.79 -14.28 10.70
C ILE A 82 -7.97 -15.22 10.47
N HIS A 83 -8.56 -15.21 9.28
CA HIS A 83 -9.69 -16.09 8.95
C HIS A 83 -9.31 -17.58 9.04
N LEU A 84 -8.14 -17.97 8.54
CA LEU A 84 -7.64 -19.34 8.67
C LEU A 84 -7.44 -19.75 10.13
N GLY A 85 -6.88 -18.87 10.95
CA GLY A 85 -6.66 -19.15 12.37
C GLY A 85 -7.95 -19.31 13.18
N GLN A 86 -9.08 -18.75 12.70
CA GLN A 86 -10.39 -18.94 13.33
C GLN A 86 -11.06 -20.27 12.94
N GLN A 87 -10.60 -20.91 11.86
CA GLN A 87 -11.14 -22.19 11.38
C GLN A 87 -10.44 -23.41 12.00
N LEU A 88 -9.28 -23.21 12.63
CA LEU A 88 -8.48 -24.22 13.33
C LEU A 88 -8.75 -24.18 14.83
#